data_AF-A0A540VSM5-F1
#
_entry.id   AF-A0A540VSM5-F1
#
_cell.length_a   1.000
_cell.length_b   1.000
_cell.length_c   1.000
_cell.angle_alpha   90.00
_cell.angle_beta   90.00
_cell.angle_gamma   90.00
#
_symmetry.space_group_name_H-M   'P 1'
#
loop_
_entity.id
_entity.type
_entity.pdbx_description
1 polymer ?
#
loop_
_entity_poly.entity_id
_entity_poly.type
_entity_poly.pdbx_seq_one_letter_code
_entity_poly.pdbx_strand_id
1 'polypeptide(L)'
;MPRSGMKTPDWEVVMSPLFQSRRVWLGLMLGALGAVRIWAMAATGVAAFPHVMAALTVLVPAVLFGVVMRSAWPGAAGLLVVLIIELSLT
;
A
#
# COMPACT_ATOMS: atom_id res chain seq x y z
N MET A 1 -42.73 -28.93 -2.01
CA MET A 1 -41.61 -29.78 -2.47
C MET A 1 -40.34 -28.93 -2.49
N PRO A 2 -39.32 -29.20 -1.65
CA PRO A 2 -38.10 -28.39 -1.63
C PRO A 2 -37.06 -28.95 -2.62
N ARG A 3 -36.50 -28.10 -3.49
CA ARG A 3 -35.40 -28.47 -4.40
C ARG A 3 -34.09 -28.58 -3.61
N SER A 4 -33.90 -29.75 -2.99
CA SER A 4 -32.67 -30.20 -2.34
C SER A 4 -31.63 -30.61 -3.40
N GLY A 5 -30.93 -29.65 -4.01
CA GLY A 5 -29.85 -30.01 -4.94
C GLY A 5 -29.19 -28.91 -5.76
N MET A 6 -29.52 -27.64 -5.57
CA MET A 6 -28.86 -26.56 -6.32
C MET A 6 -27.54 -26.21 -5.62
N LYS A 7 -26.43 -26.81 -6.06
CA LYS A 7 -25.08 -26.32 -5.72
C LYS A 7 -24.96 -24.90 -6.27
N THR A 8 -24.70 -23.93 -5.41
CA THR A 8 -24.35 -22.58 -5.82
C THR A 8 -23.13 -22.66 -6.74
N PRO A 9 -23.12 -21.92 -7.85
CA PRO A 9 -22.03 -21.99 -8.81
C PRO A 9 -20.69 -21.69 -8.15
N ASP A 10 -19.74 -22.58 -8.36
CA ASP A 10 -18.35 -22.54 -7.87
C ASP A 10 -17.57 -21.29 -8.31
N TRP A 11 -18.08 -20.54 -9.29
CA TRP A 11 -17.54 -19.23 -9.67
C TRP A 11 -17.77 -18.13 -8.63
N GLU A 12 -18.73 -18.26 -7.70
CA GLU A 12 -18.91 -17.31 -6.59
C GLU A 12 -17.76 -17.36 -5.58
N VAL A 13 -17.10 -18.53 -5.43
CA VAL A 13 -15.99 -18.72 -4.48
C VAL A 13 -14.70 -18.09 -4.99
N VAL A 14 -14.56 -17.92 -6.31
CA VAL A 14 -13.32 -17.44 -6.97
C VAL A 14 -13.14 -15.93 -6.84
N MET A 15 -14.23 -15.16 -6.69
CA MET A 15 -14.15 -13.70 -6.50
C MET A 15 -14.11 -13.33 -5.01
N SER A 16 -13.09 -13.75 -4.27
CA SER A 16 -12.80 -13.09 -3.00
C SER A 16 -12.25 -11.69 -3.33
N PRO A 17 -12.97 -10.59 -3.04
CA PRO A 17 -12.48 -9.27 -3.37
C PRO A 17 -11.14 -9.06 -2.66
N LEU A 18 -10.11 -8.64 -3.40
CA LEU A 18 -8.79 -8.30 -2.84
C LEU A 18 -8.91 -7.34 -1.62
N PHE A 19 -10.01 -6.57 -1.59
CA PHE A 19 -10.44 -5.67 -0.53
C PHE A 19 -10.88 -6.32 0.80
N GLN A 20 -11.22 -7.62 0.84
CA GLN A 20 -11.55 -8.31 2.09
C GLN A 20 -10.32 -8.56 2.97
N SER A 21 -9.12 -8.46 2.39
CA SER A 21 -7.87 -8.76 3.07
C SER A 21 -7.41 -7.59 3.93
N ARG A 22 -7.59 -7.71 5.25
CA ARG A 22 -7.15 -6.72 6.26
C ARG A 22 -5.67 -6.32 6.11
N ARG A 23 -4.83 -7.24 5.63
CA ARG A 23 -3.40 -7.02 5.34
C ARG A 23 -3.14 -6.07 4.17
N VAL A 24 -3.96 -6.16 3.11
CA VAL A 24 -3.90 -5.26 1.94
C VAL A 24 -4.32 -3.85 2.37
N TRP A 25 -5.35 -3.75 3.20
CA TRP A 25 -5.84 -2.48 3.74
C TRP A 25 -4.78 -1.78 4.62
N LEU A 26 -4.08 -2.55 5.46
CA LEU A 26 -2.93 -2.05 6.24
C LEU A 26 -1.80 -1.54 5.33
N GLY A 27 -1.46 -2.29 4.26
CA GLY A 27 -0.46 -1.85 3.28
C GLY A 27 -0.84 -0.55 2.57
N LEU A 28 -2.11 -0.39 2.22
CA LEU A 28 -2.65 0.84 1.63
C LEU A 28 -2.62 2.03 2.60
N MET A 29 -2.98 1.81 3.87
CA MET A 29 -2.88 2.85 4.92
C MET A 29 -1.44 3.29 5.14
N LEU A 30 -0.49 2.35 5.16
CA LEU A 30 0.93 2.66 5.21
C LEU A 30 1.33 3.46 3.97
N GLY A 31 0.97 3.02 2.76
CA GLY A 31 1.23 3.78 1.54
C GLY A 31 0.69 5.21 1.57
N ALA A 32 -0.55 5.40 2.04
CA ALA A 32 -1.17 6.71 2.21
C ALA A 32 -0.41 7.57 3.23
N LEU A 33 0.00 6.99 4.37
CA LEU A 33 0.79 7.68 5.39
C LEU A 33 2.14 8.16 4.82
N GLY A 34 2.82 7.32 4.04
CA GLY A 34 4.05 7.68 3.34
C GLY A 34 3.84 8.81 2.34
N ALA A 35 2.75 8.78 1.58
CA ALA A 35 2.41 9.83 0.61
C ALA A 35 2.11 11.17 1.30
N VAL A 36 1.37 11.17 2.42
CA VAL A 36 1.14 12.37 3.24
C VAL A 36 2.45 12.92 3.77
N ARG A 37 3.39 12.06 4.16
CA ARG A 37 4.70 12.51 4.65
C ARG A 37 5.55 13.16 3.57
N ILE A 38 5.58 12.57 2.37
CA ILE A 38 6.23 13.15 1.19
C ILE A 38 5.61 14.50 0.84
N TRP A 39 4.27 14.61 0.88
CA TRP A 39 3.57 15.87 0.65
C TRP A 39 3.95 16.93 1.69
N ALA A 40 4.02 16.56 2.97
CA ALA A 40 4.44 17.47 4.03
C ALA A 40 5.87 17.99 3.79
N MET A 41 6.83 17.12 3.43
CA MET A 41 8.19 17.53 3.09
C MET A 41 8.25 18.47 1.87
N ALA A 42 7.42 18.22 0.85
CA ALA A 42 7.32 19.08 -0.32
C ALA A 42 6.70 20.45 0.02
N ALA A 43 5.68 20.49 0.87
CA ALA A 43 4.98 21.71 1.26
C ALA A 43 5.79 22.60 2.23
N THR A 44 6.59 21.99 3.11
CA THR A 44 7.44 22.73 4.05
C THR A 44 8.77 23.19 3.43
N GLY A 45 9.09 22.74 2.21
CA GLY A 45 10.35 23.05 1.54
C GLY A 45 11.59 22.41 2.18
N VAL A 46 11.39 21.48 3.12
CA VAL A 46 12.48 20.81 3.86
C VAL A 46 13.23 19.82 2.96
N ALA A 47 12.56 19.23 1.98
CA ALA A 47 13.19 18.32 1.02
C ALA A 47 13.33 18.94 -0.37
N ALA A 48 14.55 18.93 -0.92
CA ALA A 48 14.78 19.34 -2.31
C ALA A 48 14.06 18.38 -3.28
N PHE A 49 13.51 18.94 -4.37
CA PHE A 49 12.75 18.23 -5.43
C PHE A 49 13.24 16.80 -5.79
N PRO A 50 14.55 16.53 -5.98
CA PRO A 50 15.02 15.16 -6.27
C PRO A 50 14.71 14.12 -5.18
N HIS A 51 14.65 14.52 -3.92
CA HIS A 51 14.39 13.61 -2.80
C HIS A 51 12.91 13.21 -2.72
N VAL A 52 12.01 14.14 -3.02
CA VAL A 52 10.57 13.86 -3.14
C VAL A 52 10.32 12.84 -4.26
N MET A 53 11.00 12.99 -5.39
CA MET A 53 10.91 12.03 -6.50
C MET A 53 11.50 10.67 -6.14
N ALA A 54 12.64 10.62 -5.46
CA ALA A 54 13.23 9.37 -4.99
C ALA A 54 12.33 8.63 -3.99
N ALA A 55 11.68 9.36 -3.08
CA ALA A 55 10.74 8.78 -2.13
C ALA A 55 9.51 8.20 -2.83
N LEU A 56 8.96 8.89 -3.84
CA LEU A 56 7.81 8.40 -4.62
C LEU A 56 8.15 7.15 -5.45
N THR A 57 9.31 7.13 -6.10
CA THR A 57 9.75 5.98 -6.91
C THR A 57 10.02 4.74 -6.08
N VAL A 58 10.28 4.87 -4.78
CA VAL A 58 10.37 3.73 -3.87
C VAL A 58 9.02 3.37 -3.26
N LEU A 59 8.25 4.37 -2.81
CA LEU A 59 6.99 4.15 -2.10
C LEU A 59 5.93 3.53 -3.02
N VAL A 60 5.79 4.03 -4.25
CA VAL A 60 4.73 3.55 -5.18
C VAL A 60 4.93 2.07 -5.54
N PRO A 61 6.11 1.61 -5.99
CA PRO A 61 6.33 0.19 -6.27
C PRO A 61 6.23 -0.68 -5.02
N ALA A 62 6.71 -0.21 -3.86
CA ALA A 62 6.65 -0.97 -2.62
C ALA A 62 5.20 -1.22 -2.16
N VAL A 63 4.34 -0.21 -2.27
CA VAL A 63 2.90 -0.33 -1.95
C VAL A 63 2.21 -1.26 -2.95
N LEU A 64 2.45 -1.09 -4.25
CA LEU A 64 1.89 -1.97 -5.28
C LEU A 64 2.32 -3.42 -5.10
N PHE A 65 3.59 -3.65 -4.80
CA PHE A 65 4.13 -4.98 -4.51
C PHE A 65 3.47 -5.59 -3.26
N GLY A 66 3.26 -4.80 -2.20
CA GLY A 66 2.52 -5.24 -1.00
C GLY A 66 1.08 -5.64 -1.28
N VAL A 67 0.38 -4.89 -2.14
CA VAL A 67 -0.97 -5.21 -2.58
C VAL A 67 -0.99 -6.53 -3.38
N VAL A 68 -0.08 -6.70 -4.34
CA VAL A 68 0.04 -7.92 -5.16
C VAL A 68 0.37 -9.14 -4.30
N MET A 69 1.32 -9.03 -3.38
CA MET A 69 1.69 -10.11 -2.45
C MET A 69 0.65 -10.36 -1.34
N ARG A 70 -0.42 -9.57 -1.26
CA ARG A 70 -1.38 -9.56 -0.13
C ARG A 70 -0.69 -9.46 1.25
N SER A 71 0.44 -8.75 1.30
CA SER A 71 1.30 -8.64 2.46
C SER A 71 1.50 -7.18 2.85
N ALA A 72 1.42 -6.88 4.15
CA ALA A 72 1.63 -5.52 4.66
C ALA A 72 3.12 -5.14 4.75
N TRP A 73 4.01 -6.14 4.67
CA TRP A 73 5.45 -5.97 4.86
C TRP A 73 6.11 -5.02 3.83
N PRO A 74 5.80 -5.11 2.53
CA PRO A 74 6.37 -4.20 1.55
C PRO A 74 5.94 -2.74 1.74
N GLY A 75 4.70 -2.50 2.16
CA GLY A 75 4.23 -1.15 2.48
C GLY A 75 4.93 -0.55 3.70
N ALA A 76 5.18 -1.37 4.73
CA ALA A 76 5.95 -0.96 5.90
C ALA A 76 7.41 -0.66 5.55
N ALA A 77 8.04 -1.51 4.73
CA ALA A 77 9.42 -1.30 4.26
C ALA A 77 9.55 -0.02 3.42
N GLY A 78 8.61 0.24 2.49
CA GLY A 78 8.58 1.47 1.71
C GLY A 78 8.46 2.71 2.59
N LEU A 79 7.61 2.66 3.63
CA LEU A 79 7.47 3.77 4.57
C LEU A 79 8.74 4.01 5.41
N LEU A 80 9.41 2.93 5.81
CA LEU A 80 10.67 2.99 6.54
C LEU A 80 11.78 3.64 5.69
N VAL A 81 11.81 3.39 4.38
CA VAL A 81 12.74 4.07 3.46
C VAL A 81 12.43 5.57 3.37
N VAL A 82 11.16 5.96 3.29
CA VAL A 82 10.77 7.39 3.29
C VAL A 82 11.25 8.08 4.57
N LEU A 83 11.12 7.43 5.72
CA LEU A 83 11.63 7.93 7.00
C LEU A 83 13.16 8.06 7.03
N ILE A 84 13.89 7.10 6.45
CA ILE A 84 15.36 7.17 6.35
C ILE A 84 15.79 8.35 5.48
N ILE A 85 15.10 8.57 4.34
CA ILE A 85 15.37 9.72 3.47
C ILE A 85 15.16 11.01 4.27
N GLU A 86 14.04 11.14 4.95
CA GLU A 86 13.74 12.34 5.74
C GLU A 86 14.76 12.62 6.85
N LEU A 87 15.11 11.60 7.65
CA LEU A 87 16.11 11.73 8.71
C LEU A 87 17.50 12.09 8.17
N SER A 88 17.84 11.68 6.95
CA SER A 88 19.11 12.05 6.34
C SER A 88 19.16 13.49 5.84
N LEU A 89 18.00 14.13 5.64
CA LEU A 89 17.89 15.53 5.20
C LEU A 89 17.75 16.53 6.34
N THR A 90 17.54 16.04 7.57
CA THR A 90 17.41 16.88 8.78
C THR A 90 18.75 16.96 9.49
#